data_AF-A0A9W7DLS8-F1
#
_entry.id   AF-A0A9W7DLS8-F1
#
_cell.length_a   1.000
_cell.length_b   1.000
_cell.length_c   1.000
_cell.angle_alpha   90.00
_cell.angle_beta   90.00
_cell.angle_gamma   90.00
#
_symmetry.space_group_name_H-M   'P 1'
#
loop_
_entity.id
_entity.type
_entity.pdbx_description
1 polymer ?
#
loop_
_entity_poly.entity_id
_entity_poly.type
_entity_poly.pdbx_seq_one_letter_code
_entity_poly.pdbx_strand_id
1 'polypeptide(L)'
;ILDMIGPSNVLTCSDVDETQAKPNPYPVLHFCEKHNCSPGETVVVGDTLGDTGLGRNAKVGLTVGVLSGSGREEELMDGGADVVLPDVGHFMGWYKGWEAGRRVRGEVN
;
A
#
# COMPACT_ATOMS: atom_id res chain seq x y z
N ILE A 1 11.23 4.07 5.20
CA ILE A 1 11.70 4.59 3.89
C ILE A 1 10.51 4.55 2.93
N LEU A 2 10.16 5.67 2.32
CA LEU A 2 9.09 5.80 1.34
C LEU A 2 9.70 5.60 -0.05
N ASP A 3 9.62 4.40 -0.62
CA ASP A 3 10.22 4.11 -1.93
C ASP A 3 9.17 4.11 -3.04
N MET A 4 9.32 5.03 -3.99
CA MET A 4 8.61 4.98 -5.26
C MET A 4 9.21 3.90 -6.15
N ILE A 5 8.46 2.83 -6.42
CA ILE A 5 8.89 1.76 -7.33
C ILE A 5 8.00 1.74 -8.58
N GLY A 6 8.46 2.41 -9.65
CA GLY A 6 7.88 2.30 -11.00
C GLY A 6 6.91 3.42 -11.43
N PRO A 7 6.18 3.26 -12.55
CA PRO A 7 5.23 4.25 -13.08
C PRO A 7 3.94 4.37 -12.25
N SER A 8 3.85 3.63 -11.15
CA SER A 8 2.74 3.65 -10.21
C SER A 8 3.29 3.90 -8.81
N ASN A 9 2.59 4.74 -8.05
CA ASN A 9 3.13 5.36 -6.85
C ASN A 9 3.03 4.39 -5.68
N VAL A 10 4.00 3.49 -5.57
CA VAL A 10 4.09 2.56 -4.43
C VAL A 10 4.59 3.32 -3.21
N LEU A 11 3.94 3.09 -2.08
CA LEU A 11 4.21 3.65 -0.77
C LEU A 11 4.55 2.50 0.18
N THR A 12 5.83 2.34 0.49
CA THR A 12 6.29 1.46 1.56
C THR A 12 6.33 2.26 2.86
N CYS A 13 5.59 1.84 3.88
CA CYS A 13 5.49 2.63 5.11
C CYS A 13 6.35 2.02 6.23
N SER A 14 7.67 2.14 6.16
CA SER A 14 8.51 1.90 7.36
C SER A 14 8.45 3.16 8.22
N ASP A 15 7.65 3.11 9.28
CA ASP A 15 7.42 4.09 10.35
C ASP A 15 7.63 5.57 10.00
N VAL A 16 6.50 6.26 9.77
CA VAL A 16 6.43 7.70 9.56
C VAL A 16 6.35 8.44 10.91
N ASP A 17 7.16 9.50 11.01
CA ASP A 17 7.46 10.34 12.17
C ASP A 17 6.22 10.95 12.88
N GLU A 18 6.42 11.27 14.16
CA GLU A 18 5.55 11.12 15.34
C GLU A 18 4.32 12.06 15.48
N THR A 19 3.88 12.76 14.44
CA THR A 19 2.81 13.78 14.62
C THR A 19 1.39 13.29 14.35
N GLN A 20 1.20 12.29 13.48
CA GLN A 20 -0.07 11.60 13.24
C GLN A 20 0.18 10.15 12.82
N ALA A 21 0.27 9.25 13.81
CA ALA A 21 0.56 7.85 13.59
C ALA A 21 -0.53 7.11 12.79
N LYS A 22 -0.12 6.04 12.11
CA LYS A 22 -1.02 5.02 11.56
C LYS A 22 -2.05 4.60 12.62
N PRO A 23 -3.34 4.40 12.26
CA PRO A 23 -3.89 4.25 10.92
C PRO A 23 -4.41 5.57 10.30
N ASN A 24 -3.96 6.74 10.77
CA ASN A 24 -4.42 8.02 10.24
C ASN A 24 -4.04 8.17 8.74
N PRO A 25 -4.97 8.54 7.83
CA PRO A 25 -4.69 8.64 6.40
C PRO A 25 -3.77 9.80 6.00
N TYR A 26 -3.52 10.75 6.90
CA TYR A 26 -2.76 11.97 6.63
C TYR A 26 -1.41 11.75 5.93
N PRO A 27 -0.55 10.78 6.32
CA PRO A 27 0.73 10.55 5.65
C PRO A 27 0.59 10.20 4.17
N VAL A 28 -0.42 9.39 3.81
CA VAL A 28 -0.69 9.02 2.41
C VAL A 28 -1.23 10.22 1.64
N LEU A 29 -2.18 10.97 2.22
CA LEU A 29 -2.77 12.12 1.56
C LEU A 29 -1.75 13.22 1.31
N HIS A 30 -0.88 13.48 2.29
CA HIS A 30 0.20 14.45 2.16
C HIS A 30 1.24 14.02 1.12
N PHE A 31 1.56 12.72 1.05
CA PHE A 31 2.39 12.18 -0.02
C PHE A 31 1.74 12.37 -1.39
N CYS A 32 0.45 12.06 -1.52
CA CYS A 32 -0.31 12.24 -2.75
C CYS A 32 -0.29 13.68 -3.24
N GLU A 33 -0.50 14.64 -2.34
CA GLU A 33 -0.43 16.07 -2.63
C GLU A 33 0.97 16.49 -3.09
N LYS A 34 2.02 16.08 -2.36
CA LYS A 34 3.41 16.44 -2.67
C LYS A 34 3.89 15.87 -4.02
N HIS A 35 3.39 14.70 -4.40
CA HIS A 35 3.80 13.99 -5.60
C HIS A 35 2.78 14.08 -6.75
N ASN A 36 1.73 14.89 -6.59
CA ASN A 36 0.69 15.12 -7.58
C ASN A 36 0.08 13.82 -8.13
N CYS A 37 -0.23 12.88 -7.23
CA CYS A 37 -0.92 11.63 -7.55
C CYS A 37 -2.20 11.48 -6.73
N SER A 38 -3.12 10.65 -7.21
CA SER A 38 -4.33 10.34 -6.45
C SER A 38 -4.09 9.18 -5.47
N PRO A 39 -4.80 9.13 -4.33
CA PRO A 39 -4.77 7.96 -3.46
C PRO A 39 -5.15 6.67 -4.21
N GLY A 40 -6.11 6.72 -5.14
CA GLY A 40 -6.52 5.57 -5.96
C GLY A 40 -5.44 5.05 -6.94
N GLU A 41 -4.36 5.80 -7.14
CA GLU A 41 -3.18 5.39 -7.91
C GLU A 41 -1.99 5.03 -7.00
N THR A 42 -2.17 5.17 -5.69
CA THR A 42 -1.18 4.82 -4.68
C THR A 42 -1.38 3.37 -4.24
N VAL A 43 -0.27 2.70 -3.96
CA VAL A 43 -0.25 1.35 -3.37
C VAL A 43 0.39 1.43 -2.00
N VAL A 44 -0.23 0.93 -0.95
CA VAL A 44 0.40 0.84 0.38
C VAL A 44 0.90 -0.57 0.60
N VAL A 45 2.15 -0.71 1.01
CA VAL A 45 2.74 -2.00 1.40
C VAL A 45 3.25 -1.90 2.83
N GLY A 46 2.84 -2.82 3.69
CA GLY A 46 3.35 -2.89 5.06
C GLY A 46 3.04 -4.20 5.77
N ASP A 47 3.64 -4.37 6.94
CA ASP A 47 3.64 -5.61 7.71
C ASP A 47 2.87 -5.48 9.04
N THR A 48 2.25 -4.34 9.30
CA THR A 48 1.49 -4.08 10.52
C THR A 48 0.03 -3.73 10.24
N LEU A 49 -0.83 -3.95 11.24
CA LEU A 49 -2.22 -3.46 11.25
C LEU A 49 -2.32 -1.95 10.98
N GLY A 50 -1.33 -1.19 11.41
CA GLY A 50 -1.26 0.25 11.16
C GLY A 50 -1.13 0.55 9.66
N ASP A 51 -0.33 -0.23 8.93
CA ASP A 51 -0.10 -0.05 7.49
C ASP A 51 -1.35 -0.36 6.68
N THR A 52 -1.97 -1.49 6.97
CA THR A 52 -3.17 -1.91 6.28
C THR A 52 -4.33 -0.97 6.59
N GLY A 53 -4.42 -0.51 7.85
CA GLY A 53 -5.41 0.49 8.27
C GLY A 53 -5.16 1.87 7.64
N LEU A 54 -3.89 2.27 7.47
CA LEU A 54 -3.49 3.48 6.78
C LEU A 54 -3.96 3.45 5.31
N GLY A 55 -3.64 2.37 4.59
CA GLY A 55 -4.06 2.19 3.19
C GLY A 55 -5.58 2.26 3.04
N ARG A 56 -6.30 1.50 3.89
CA ARG A 56 -7.76 1.50 3.92
C ARG A 56 -8.34 2.89 4.17
N ASN A 57 -7.85 3.60 5.20
CA ASN A 57 -8.38 4.91 5.57
C ASN A 57 -8.07 5.98 4.52
N ALA A 58 -6.91 5.88 3.87
CA ALA A 58 -6.52 6.78 2.80
C ALA A 58 -7.21 6.45 1.46
N LYS A 59 -7.96 5.35 1.39
CA LYS A 59 -8.65 4.86 0.18
C LYS A 59 -7.68 4.68 -0.98
N VAL A 60 -6.56 4.03 -0.68
CA VAL A 60 -5.56 3.78 -1.70
C VAL A 60 -6.06 2.80 -2.75
N GLY A 61 -5.43 2.79 -3.92
CA GLY A 61 -5.82 1.89 -5.01
C GLY A 61 -5.55 0.41 -4.71
N LEU A 62 -4.61 0.13 -3.80
CA LEU A 62 -4.27 -1.22 -3.36
C LEU A 62 -3.53 -1.17 -2.03
N THR A 63 -3.92 -2.04 -1.10
CA THR A 63 -3.26 -2.24 0.20
C THR A 63 -2.71 -3.67 0.25
N VAL A 64 -1.40 -3.81 0.42
CA VAL A 64 -0.69 -5.09 0.45
C VAL A 64 -0.09 -5.30 1.84
N GLY A 65 -0.51 -6.38 2.50
CA GLY A 65 0.13 -6.90 3.69
C GLY A 65 1.34 -7.78 3.34
N VAL A 66 2.41 -7.75 4.11
CA VAL A 66 3.54 -8.69 3.97
C VAL A 66 3.85 -9.37 5.31
N LEU A 67 4.12 -10.68 5.29
CA LEU A 67 4.44 -11.47 6.49
C LEU A 67 5.93 -11.48 6.84
N SER A 68 6.75 -10.66 6.17
CA SER A 68 8.18 -10.49 6.49
C SER A 68 8.45 -9.69 7.77
N GLY A 69 7.40 -9.22 8.45
CA GLY A 69 7.50 -8.37 9.64
C GLY A 69 6.63 -8.86 10.81
N SER A 70 5.93 -7.95 11.49
CA SER A 70 5.34 -8.24 12.81
C SER A 70 3.87 -8.71 12.80
N GLY A 71 3.12 -8.44 11.74
CA GLY A 71 1.70 -8.76 11.62
C GLY A 71 1.43 -10.19 11.16
N ARG A 72 0.29 -10.73 11.59
CA ARG A 72 -0.24 -12.01 11.09
C ARG A 72 -1.17 -11.81 9.91
N GLU A 73 -1.33 -12.83 9.07
CA GLU A 73 -2.18 -12.77 7.88
C GLU A 73 -3.61 -12.31 8.21
N GLU A 74 -4.24 -12.93 9.21
CA GLU A 74 -5.58 -12.56 9.68
C GLU A 74 -5.66 -11.10 10.14
N GLU A 75 -4.66 -10.64 10.90
CA GLU A 75 -4.60 -9.27 11.39
C GLU A 75 -4.46 -8.27 10.23
N LEU A 76 -3.57 -8.54 9.27
CA LEU A 76 -3.37 -7.68 8.11
C LEU A 76 -4.63 -7.60 7.23
N MET A 77 -5.32 -8.73 7.04
CA MET A 77 -6.59 -8.79 6.33
C MET A 77 -7.68 -7.99 7.06
N ASP A 78 -7.83 -8.18 8.37
CA ASP A 78 -8.79 -7.43 9.20
C ASP A 78 -8.51 -5.91 9.20
N GLY A 79 -7.23 -5.55 9.14
CA GLY A 79 -6.76 -4.18 9.02
C GLY A 79 -7.07 -3.53 7.67
N GLY A 80 -7.48 -4.30 6.67
CA GLY A 80 -7.87 -3.80 5.35
C GLY A 80 -6.85 -4.04 4.24
N ALA A 81 -5.97 -5.03 4.38
CA ALA A 81 -5.20 -5.52 3.24
C ALA A 81 -6.13 -6.13 2.18
N ASP A 82 -5.88 -5.82 0.91
CA ASP A 82 -6.52 -6.47 -0.23
C ASP A 82 -5.87 -7.82 -0.53
N VAL A 83 -4.59 -7.96 -0.20
CA VAL A 83 -3.81 -9.18 -0.36
C VAL A 83 -2.72 -9.22 0.71
N VAL A 84 -2.36 -10.43 1.16
CA VAL A 84 -1.20 -10.66 2.01
C VAL A 84 -0.19 -11.53 1.26
N LEU A 85 1.07 -11.11 1.25
CA LEU A 85 2.18 -11.82 0.63
C LEU A 85 3.12 -12.42 1.70
N PRO A 86 3.83 -13.53 1.39
CA PRO A 86 4.74 -14.16 2.36
C PRO A 86 5.86 -13.24 2.84
N ASP A 87 6.38 -12.38 1.97
CA ASP A 87 7.41 -11.40 2.29
C ASP A 87 7.44 -10.27 1.25
N VAL A 88 8.14 -9.19 1.58
CA VAL A 88 8.36 -8.05 0.67
C VAL A 88 9.12 -8.43 -0.62
N GLY A 89 9.91 -9.50 -0.63
CA GLY A 89 10.61 -9.99 -1.82
C GLY A 89 9.66 -10.50 -2.91
N HIS A 90 8.51 -11.03 -2.52
CA HIS A 90 7.46 -11.48 -3.45
C HIS A 90 6.66 -10.32 -4.06
N PHE A 91 6.67 -9.14 -3.43
CA PHE A 91 5.88 -7.98 -3.85
C PHE A 91 6.15 -7.62 -5.31
N MET A 92 7.41 -7.45 -5.71
CA MET A 92 7.73 -6.98 -7.06
C MET A 92 7.30 -7.94 -8.16
N GLY A 93 7.38 -9.26 -7.92
CA GLY A 93 6.93 -10.26 -8.87
C GLY A 93 5.41 -10.27 -9.00
N TRP A 94 4.72 -10.27 -7.86
CA TRP A 94 3.26 -10.22 -7.79
C TRP A 94 2.69 -8.93 -8.37
N TYR A 95 3.29 -7.78 -8.03
CA TYR A 95 2.86 -6.45 -8.43
C TYR A 95 2.86 -6.26 -9.94
N LYS A 96 3.90 -6.74 -10.64
CA LYS A 96 3.97 -6.70 -12.10
C LYS A 96 2.82 -7.47 -12.76
N GLY A 97 2.46 -8.63 -12.21
CA GLY A 97 1.31 -9.40 -12.69
C GLY A 97 -0.01 -8.69 -12.43
N TRP A 98 -0.17 -8.11 -11.23
CA TRP A 98 -1.35 -7.34 -10.86
C TRP A 98 -1.52 -6.07 -11.72
N GLU A 99 -0.45 -5.30 -11.93
CA GLU A 99 -0.46 -4.06 -12.73
C GLU A 99 -0.79 -4.35 -14.21
N ALA A 100 -0.23 -5.43 -14.77
CA ALA A 100 -0.56 -5.88 -16.12
C ALA A 100 -2.06 -6.23 -16.24
N GLY A 101 -2.62 -6.94 -15.26
CA GLY A 101 -4.05 -7.25 -15.21
C GLY A 101 -4.94 -6.03 -15.02
N ARG A 102 -4.49 -5.02 -14.25
CA ARG A 102 -5.22 -3.76 -14.03
C ARG A 102 -5.33 -2.93 -15.30
N ARG A 103 -4.25 -2.83 -16.10
CA ARG A 103 -4.26 -2.10 -17.38
C ARG A 103 -5.27 -2.68 -18.37
N VAL A 104 -5.36 -4.01 -18.46
CA VAL A 104 -6.34 -4.70 -19.32
C VAL A 104 -7.79 -4.43 -18.88
N ARG A 105 -8.04 -4.25 -17.57
CA ARG A 105 -9.38 -3.91 -17.05
C ARG A 105 -9.73 -2.42 -17.22
N GLY A 106 -8.73 -1.55 -17.35
CA GLY A 106 -8.88 -0.11 -17.53
C GLY A 106 -9.13 0.34 -18.98
N GLU A 107 -8.93 -0.52 -19.97
CA GLU A 107 -9.19 -0.23 -21.41
C GLU A 107 -10.66 -0.41 -21.84
N VAL A 108 -11.57 -0.61 -20.88
CA VAL A 108 -13.02 -0.54 -21.12
C VAL A 108 -13.55 0.72 -20.46
N ASN A 109 -13.45 1.85 -21.15
CA ASN A 109 -14.41 2.96 -21.26
C ASN A 109 -13.81 4.11 -22.06
#